data_AF-A0A1E8E4S4-F1
#
_entry.id   AF-A0A1E8E4S4-F1
#
_cell.length_a   1.000
_cell.length_b   1.000
_cell.length_c   1.000
_cell.angle_alpha   90.00
_cell.angle_beta   90.00
_cell.angle_gamma   90.00
#
_symmetry.space_group_name_H-M   'P 1'
#
loop_
_entity.id
_entity.type
_entity.pdbx_description
1 polymer ?
#
loop_
_entity_poly.entity_id
_entity_poly.type
_entity_poly.pdbx_seq_one_letter_code
_entity_poly.pdbx_strand_id
1 'polypeptide(L)'
;MKKILVVTAVLALMGCAEKKPLTPEEQWQGYCRSVGNAARTIMLDRQNAIEKESAIEHANKIEDDITRNFILEIIAQVYALPIEEINADVDAAREKVRAKFTEKCIATPHDKMPNYKPF
;
A
#
# COMPACT_ATOMS: atom_id res chain seq x y z
N MET A 1 37.08 44.63 -27.32
CA MET A 1 38.07 43.55 -27.09
C MET A 1 37.79 42.93 -25.72
N LYS A 2 37.85 41.58 -25.64
CA LYS A 2 37.93 40.74 -24.43
C LYS A 2 36.73 40.81 -23.45
N LYS A 3 35.75 39.91 -23.59
CA LYS A 3 35.70 38.53 -23.04
C LYS A 3 35.64 38.52 -21.51
N ILE A 4 34.52 38.07 -20.96
CA ILE A 4 34.35 37.01 -19.93
C ILE A 4 32.84 37.03 -19.57
N LEU A 5 32.02 36.19 -20.20
CA LEU A 5 31.69 34.80 -19.82
C LEU A 5 30.93 34.67 -18.49
N VAL A 6 29.60 34.64 -18.62
CA VAL A 6 28.71 33.58 -18.12
C VAL A 6 29.14 32.92 -16.81
N VAL A 7 28.67 33.40 -15.66
CA VAL A 7 28.56 32.60 -14.43
C VAL A 7 27.37 33.07 -13.60
N THR A 8 26.14 32.74 -14.01
CA THR A 8 24.96 32.92 -13.14
C THR A 8 23.93 31.79 -13.23
N ALA A 9 24.27 30.67 -13.86
CA ALA A 9 23.32 29.56 -14.07
C ALA A 9 23.80 28.22 -13.48
N VAL A 10 24.56 28.21 -12.38
CA VAL A 10 25.05 26.95 -11.74
C VAL A 10 24.44 26.71 -10.35
N LEU A 11 23.64 27.63 -9.80
CA LEU A 11 22.98 27.40 -8.49
C LEU A 11 21.67 26.60 -8.59
N ALA A 12 21.19 26.28 -9.80
CA ALA A 12 20.00 25.45 -10.00
C ALA A 12 20.29 23.93 -10.09
N LEU A 13 21.55 23.50 -9.90
CA LEU A 13 21.93 22.08 -9.93
C LEU A 13 22.00 21.41 -8.54
N MET A 14 21.61 22.10 -7.46
CA MET A 14 21.25 21.45 -6.18
C MET A 14 19.79 20.95 -6.18
N GLY A 15 19.20 20.75 -7.35
CA GLY A 15 17.88 20.13 -7.53
C GLY A 15 17.94 18.60 -7.41
N CYS A 16 18.46 18.09 -6.30
CA CYS A 16 18.27 16.74 -5.77
C CYS A 16 18.78 16.76 -4.33
N ALA A 17 18.12 17.50 -3.44
CA ALA A 17 18.25 17.22 -2.02
C ALA A 17 17.79 15.76 -1.84
N GLU A 18 18.72 14.86 -1.51
CA GLU A 18 18.38 13.49 -1.15
C GLU A 18 17.25 13.55 -0.12
N LYS A 19 16.11 12.93 -0.44
CA LYS A 19 14.98 12.91 0.49
C LYS A 19 15.49 12.34 1.80
N LYS A 20 15.25 13.07 2.91
CA LYS A 20 15.59 12.59 4.24
C LYS A 20 15.01 11.17 4.40
N PRO A 21 15.79 10.19 4.91
CA PRO A 21 15.24 8.87 5.17
C PRO A 21 14.06 8.98 6.14
N LEU A 22 12.99 8.27 5.83
CA LEU A 22 11.77 8.23 6.66
C LEU A 22 12.10 7.65 8.05
N THR A 23 11.47 8.19 9.09
CA THR A 23 11.54 7.58 10.43
C THR A 23 10.86 6.20 10.44
N PRO A 24 11.15 5.32 11.41
CA PRO A 24 10.46 4.04 11.53
C PRO A 24 8.93 4.18 11.55
N GLU A 25 8.41 5.19 12.23
CA GLU A 25 6.97 5.48 12.30
C GLU A 25 6.41 5.92 10.94
N GLU A 26 7.13 6.76 10.20
CA GLU A 26 6.74 7.17 8.85
C GLU A 26 6.76 6.00 7.86
N GLN A 27 7.75 5.11 8.00
CA GLN A 27 7.81 3.87 7.23
C GLN A 27 6.64 2.94 7.58
N TRP A 28 6.31 2.78 8.86
CA TRP A 28 5.16 1.99 9.30
C TRP A 28 3.84 2.54 8.76
N GLN A 29 3.64 3.86 8.84
CA GLN A 29 2.48 4.53 8.26
C GLN A 29 2.41 4.32 6.74
N GLY A 30 3.55 4.39 6.05
CA GLY A 30 3.67 4.08 4.63
C GLY A 30 3.27 2.63 4.30
N TYR A 31 3.79 1.67 5.07
CA TYR A 31 3.44 0.26 4.97
C TYR A 31 1.93 0.04 5.16
N CYS A 32 1.33 0.59 6.21
CA CYS A 32 -0.08 0.40 6.49
C CYS A 32 -1.01 1.02 5.44
N ARG A 33 -0.60 2.11 4.78
CA ARG A 33 -1.30 2.61 3.59
C ARG A 33 -1.27 1.59 2.45
N SER A 34 -0.15 0.91 2.24
CA SER A 34 -0.04 -0.16 1.24
C SER A 34 -0.92 -1.36 1.60
N VAL A 35 -1.00 -1.75 2.87
CA VAL A 35 -1.93 -2.79 3.35
C VAL A 35 -3.38 -2.41 3.06
N GLY A 36 -3.78 -1.17 3.38
CA GLY A 36 -5.10 -0.65 3.03
C GLY A 36 -5.37 -0.68 1.52
N ASN A 37 -4.40 -0.25 0.71
CA ASN A 37 -4.52 -0.29 -0.75
C ASN A 37 -4.65 -1.71 -1.30
N ALA A 38 -3.94 -2.68 -0.71
CA ALA A 38 -4.12 -4.08 -1.04
C ALA A 38 -5.55 -4.55 -0.73
N ALA A 39 -6.13 -4.13 0.40
CA ALA A 39 -7.53 -4.42 0.72
C ALA A 39 -8.52 -3.85 -0.30
N ARG A 40 -8.28 -2.62 -0.77
CA ARG A 40 -9.05 -2.04 -1.87
C ARG A 40 -8.95 -2.87 -3.15
N THR A 41 -7.75 -3.29 -3.52
CA THR A 41 -7.53 -4.11 -4.73
C THR A 41 -8.17 -5.49 -4.61
N ILE A 42 -8.09 -6.14 -3.45
CA ILE A 42 -8.73 -7.45 -3.25
C ILE A 42 -10.27 -7.34 -3.29
N MET A 43 -10.84 -6.23 -2.81
CA MET A 43 -12.26 -5.94 -3.02
C MET A 43 -12.61 -5.77 -4.50
N LEU A 44 -11.79 -5.02 -5.25
CA LEU A 44 -11.94 -4.89 -6.70
C LEU A 44 -11.87 -6.26 -7.39
N ASP A 45 -10.92 -7.12 -7.03
CA ASP A 45 -10.77 -8.47 -7.56
C ASP A 45 -12.04 -9.31 -7.31
N ARG A 46 -12.57 -9.25 -6.08
CA ARG A 46 -13.83 -9.93 -5.72
C ARG A 46 -15.01 -9.42 -6.54
N GLN A 47 -15.13 -8.10 -6.72
CA GLN A 47 -16.19 -7.49 -7.54
C GLN A 47 -16.07 -7.89 -9.03
N ASN A 48 -14.86 -8.24 -9.49
CA ASN A 48 -14.60 -8.78 -10.83
C ASN A 48 -14.62 -10.32 -10.90
N ALA A 49 -15.23 -10.98 -9.91
CA ALA A 49 -15.41 -12.42 -9.86
C ALA A 49 -14.11 -13.24 -9.89
N ILE A 50 -13.01 -12.69 -9.36
CA ILE A 50 -11.84 -13.52 -9.05
C ILE A 50 -12.22 -14.49 -7.92
N GLU A 51 -11.85 -15.76 -8.10
CA GLU A 51 -12.13 -16.83 -7.13
C GLU A 51 -11.23 -16.72 -5.90
N LYS A 52 -11.78 -17.14 -4.75
CA LYS A 52 -11.09 -17.02 -3.45
C LYS A 52 -9.80 -17.81 -3.44
N GLU A 53 -9.83 -19.00 -4.01
CA GLU A 53 -8.71 -19.94 -4.07
C GLU A 53 -7.54 -19.34 -4.87
N SER A 54 -7.83 -18.66 -5.98
CA SER A 54 -6.83 -17.94 -6.78
C SER A 54 -6.20 -16.78 -6.00
N ALA A 55 -7.01 -16.01 -5.26
CA ALA A 55 -6.50 -14.95 -4.40
C ALA A 55 -5.61 -15.50 -3.28
N ILE A 56 -5.99 -16.62 -2.66
CA ILE A 56 -5.18 -17.31 -1.64
C ILE A 56 -3.87 -17.83 -2.24
N GLU A 57 -3.91 -18.46 -3.41
CA GLU A 57 -2.71 -18.95 -4.10
C GLU A 57 -1.72 -17.81 -4.38
N HIS A 58 -2.23 -16.65 -4.82
CA HIS A 58 -1.39 -15.46 -5.03
C HIS A 58 -0.80 -14.94 -3.72
N ALA A 59 -1.61 -14.84 -2.66
CA ALA A 59 -1.16 -14.38 -1.35
C ALA A 59 -0.06 -15.29 -0.74
N ASN A 60 -0.14 -16.60 -0.96
CA ASN A 60 0.86 -17.55 -0.47
C ASN A 60 2.24 -17.42 -1.12
N LYS A 61 2.37 -16.63 -2.21
CA LYS A 61 3.67 -16.31 -2.84
C LYS A 61 4.41 -15.16 -2.11
N ILE A 62 3.77 -14.49 -1.15
CA ILE A 62 4.38 -13.43 -0.36
C ILE A 62 5.30 -14.05 0.70
N GLU A 63 6.60 -13.71 0.64
CA GLU A 63 7.60 -14.26 1.57
C GLU A 63 7.47 -13.69 2.99
N ASP A 64 7.19 -12.39 3.12
CA ASP A 64 7.06 -11.72 4.41
C ASP A 64 5.79 -12.16 5.15
N ASP A 65 5.97 -12.83 6.30
CA ASP A 65 4.88 -13.43 7.07
C ASP A 65 3.85 -12.41 7.56
N ILE A 66 4.30 -11.23 7.99
CA ILE A 66 3.42 -10.16 8.49
C ILE A 66 2.48 -9.72 7.36
N THR A 67 3.06 -9.44 6.19
CA THR A 67 2.32 -9.01 5.00
C THR A 67 1.41 -10.12 4.51
N ARG A 68 1.90 -11.35 4.39
CA ARG A 68 1.10 -12.50 3.98
C ARG A 68 -0.12 -12.69 4.90
N ASN A 69 0.06 -12.58 6.22
CA ASN A 69 -1.03 -12.70 7.18
C ASN A 69 -2.08 -11.59 7.01
N PHE A 70 -1.67 -10.34 6.82
CA PHE A 70 -2.61 -9.26 6.51
C PHE A 70 -3.40 -9.54 5.22
N ILE A 71 -2.72 -9.95 4.15
CA ILE A 71 -3.38 -10.24 2.87
C ILE A 71 -4.37 -11.41 2.99
N LEU A 72 -3.99 -12.51 3.66
CA LEU A 72 -4.88 -13.65 3.89
C LEU A 72 -6.10 -13.25 4.73
N GLU A 73 -5.92 -12.40 5.73
CA GLU A 73 -7.02 -11.90 6.54
C GLU A 73 -7.97 -11.00 5.73
N ILE A 74 -7.43 -10.11 4.89
CA ILE A 74 -8.20 -9.30 3.96
C ILE A 74 -9.04 -10.19 3.04
N ILE A 75 -8.43 -11.20 2.41
CA ILE A 75 -9.14 -12.14 1.55
C ILE A 75 -10.27 -12.83 2.32
N ALA A 76 -9.98 -13.34 3.52
CA ALA A 76 -10.99 -14.00 4.33
C ALA A 76 -12.20 -13.09 4.63
N GLN A 77 -11.95 -11.81 4.96
CA GLN A 77 -13.02 -10.87 5.27
C GLN A 77 -13.78 -10.39 4.04
N VAL A 78 -13.08 -10.04 2.95
CA VAL A 78 -13.70 -9.55 1.71
C VAL A 78 -14.61 -10.62 1.11
N TYR A 79 -14.15 -11.88 1.07
CA TYR A 79 -14.92 -12.98 0.50
C TYR A 79 -16.06 -13.49 1.41
N ALA A 80 -16.14 -13.01 2.65
CA ALA A 80 -17.27 -13.26 3.54
C ALA A 80 -18.42 -12.25 3.35
N LEU A 81 -18.19 -11.16 2.61
CA LEU A 81 -19.22 -10.15 2.35
C LEU A 81 -20.17 -10.62 1.23
N PRO A 82 -21.49 -10.34 1.34
CA PRO A 82 -22.43 -10.60 0.26
C PRO A 82 -22.07 -9.83 -1.01
N ILE A 83 -22.15 -10.51 -2.17
CA ILE A 83 -21.73 -9.92 -3.45
C ILE A 83 -22.66 -8.76 -3.85
N GLU A 84 -23.94 -8.85 -3.50
CA GLU A 84 -24.95 -7.83 -3.75
C GLU A 84 -24.64 -6.54 -2.96
N GLU A 85 -24.20 -6.66 -1.71
CA GLU A 85 -23.85 -5.52 -0.87
C GLU A 85 -22.63 -4.77 -1.39
N ILE A 86 -21.58 -5.50 -1.80
CA ILE A 86 -20.33 -4.88 -2.27
C ILE A 86 -20.43 -4.32 -3.71
N ASN A 87 -21.47 -4.71 -4.46
CA ASN A 87 -21.75 -4.18 -5.79
C ASN A 87 -22.80 -3.05 -5.80
N ALA A 88 -23.55 -2.85 -4.72
CA ALA A 88 -24.53 -1.78 -4.60
C ALA A 88 -23.87 -0.38 -4.63
N ASP A 89 -22.74 -0.23 -3.94
CA ASP A 89 -21.86 0.95 -4.03
C ASP A 89 -20.40 0.49 -4.03
N VAL A 90 -19.88 0.36 -5.24
CA VAL A 90 -18.57 -0.23 -5.51
C VAL A 90 -17.43 0.57 -4.88
N ASP A 91 -17.50 1.90 -4.93
CA ASP A 91 -16.44 2.77 -4.42
C ASP A 91 -16.52 2.90 -2.90
N ALA A 92 -17.72 2.99 -2.33
CA ALA A 92 -17.87 2.98 -0.88
C ALA A 92 -17.40 1.66 -0.26
N ALA A 93 -17.71 0.51 -0.88
CA ALA A 93 -17.24 -0.80 -0.41
C ALA A 93 -15.71 -0.89 -0.40
N ARG A 94 -15.06 -0.41 -1.46
CA ARG A 94 -13.60 -0.33 -1.59
C ARG A 94 -12.96 0.59 -0.56
N GLU A 95 -13.48 1.80 -0.39
CA GLU A 95 -12.95 2.75 0.59
C GLU A 95 -13.14 2.27 2.03
N LYS A 96 -14.29 1.64 2.33
CA LYS A 96 -14.58 1.07 3.64
C LYS A 96 -13.54 0.01 4.04
N VAL A 97 -13.21 -0.92 3.14
CA VAL A 97 -12.19 -1.95 3.46
C VAL A 97 -10.78 -1.35 3.51
N ARG A 98 -10.46 -0.40 2.62
CA ARG A 98 -9.17 0.30 2.63
C ARG A 98 -8.91 0.98 3.97
N ALA A 99 -9.87 1.78 4.44
CA ALA A 99 -9.77 2.49 5.70
C ALA A 99 -9.64 1.52 6.88
N LYS A 100 -10.54 0.53 6.96
CA LYS A 100 -10.54 -0.51 8.01
C LYS A 100 -9.17 -1.19 8.15
N PHE A 101 -8.57 -1.65 7.04
CA PHE A 101 -7.30 -2.36 7.10
C PHE A 101 -6.08 -1.43 7.26
N THR A 102 -6.18 -0.18 6.81
CA THR A 102 -5.16 0.84 7.15
C THR A 102 -5.13 1.07 8.67
N GLU A 103 -6.29 1.34 9.27
CA GLU A 103 -6.42 1.60 10.71
C GLU A 103 -6.03 0.38 11.55
N LYS A 104 -6.48 -0.81 11.14
CA LYS A 104 -6.09 -2.06 11.80
C LYS A 104 -4.58 -2.28 11.76
N CYS A 105 -3.94 -2.06 10.61
CA CYS A 105 -2.49 -2.16 10.51
C CYS A 105 -1.80 -1.16 11.44
N ILE A 106 -2.22 0.11 11.45
CA ILE A 106 -1.66 1.14 12.34
C ILE A 106 -1.75 0.72 13.81
N ALA A 107 -2.88 0.13 14.22
CA ALA A 107 -3.12 -0.32 15.58
C ALA A 107 -2.43 -1.65 15.93
N THR A 108 -1.85 -2.36 14.96
CA THR A 108 -1.18 -3.65 15.18
C THR A 108 0.21 -3.40 15.78
N PRO A 109 0.52 -3.95 16.96
CA PRO A 109 1.86 -3.88 17.52
C PRO A 109 2.87 -4.52 16.55
N HIS A 110 4.02 -3.87 16.37
CA HIS A 110 5.07 -4.35 15.50
C HIS A 110 6.44 -4.06 16.12
N ASP A 111 7.27 -5.09 16.21
CA ASP A 111 8.64 -4.97 16.72
C ASP A 111 9.67 -4.94 15.58
N LYS A 112 9.22 -5.23 14.34
CA LYS A 112 10.04 -5.32 13.14
C LYS A 112 9.28 -4.75 11.95
N MET A 113 9.97 -3.96 11.14
CA MET A 113 9.43 -3.51 9.87
C MET A 113 9.36 -4.70 8.89
N PRO A 114 8.20 -4.94 8.25
CA PRO A 114 8.07 -5.91 7.17
C PRO A 114 9.08 -5.63 6.05
N ASN A 115 9.57 -6.69 5.41
CA ASN A 115 10.42 -6.54 4.23
C ASN A 115 9.53 -6.21 3.02
N TYR A 116 9.07 -4.95 2.96
CA TYR A 116 8.24 -4.45 1.87
C TYR A 116 9.05 -3.47 1.04
N LYS A 117 8.96 -3.58 -0.30
CA LYS A 117 9.59 -2.62 -1.20
C LYS A 117 8.84 -1.28 -1.09
N PRO A 118 9.47 -0.18 -0.69
CA PRO A 118 8.85 1.14 -0.77
C PRO A 118 8.59 1.46 -2.24
N PHE A 119 7.38 1.88 -2.58
CA PHE A 119 7.02 2.36 -3.91
C PHE A 119 7.32 3.86 -4.06
#